data_AF-U4UFG5-F1
#
_entry.id   AF-U4UFG5-F1
#
_cell.length_a   1.000
_cell.length_b   1.000
_cell.length_c   1.000
_cell.angle_alpha   90.00
_cell.angle_beta   90.00
_cell.angle_gamma   90.00
#
_symmetry.space_group_name_H-M   'P 1'
#
loop_
_entity.id
_entity.type
_entity.pdbx_description
1 polymer ?
#
loop_
_entity_poly.entity_id
_entity_poly.type
_entity_poly.pdbx_seq_one_letter_code
_entity_poly.pdbx_strand_id
1 'polypeptide(L)'
;MLKLSLKLLGILIFARLGISYDPKMYDMWSLGCVLYIMVSASMPFDDLDVKRMIKSQLNRSIFTVTLLWPDYSLQMKNLLNSLLEPDLHKRITIGAVKQHEWFDRGHLLKLKRFLSRSTTSLL
;
A
#
# COMPACT_ATOMS: atom_id res chain seq x y z
N MET A 1 -18.80 -3.67 1.30
CA MET A 1 -18.56 -2.72 0.19
C MET A 1 -17.09 -2.44 -0.09
N LEU A 2 -16.25 -2.05 0.89
CA LEU A 2 -14.82 -1.73 0.65
C LEU A 2 -13.94 -2.91 0.16
N LYS A 3 -14.28 -4.15 0.52
CA LYS A 3 -13.47 -5.35 0.17
C LYS A 3 -13.52 -5.75 -1.32
N LEU A 4 -14.55 -5.35 -2.06
CA LEU A 4 -14.70 -5.69 -3.48
C LEU A 4 -14.05 -4.64 -4.41
N SER A 5 -14.17 -3.35 -4.10
CA SER A 5 -13.67 -2.26 -4.96
C SER A 5 -12.14 -2.29 -5.10
N LEU A 6 -11.40 -2.47 -3.99
CA LEU A 6 -9.93 -2.44 -3.99
C LEU A 6 -9.29 -3.65 -4.72
N LYS A 7 -9.88 -4.85 -4.61
CA LYS A 7 -9.37 -6.05 -5.31
C LYS A 7 -9.68 -6.00 -6.81
N LEU A 8 -10.85 -5.48 -7.18
CA LEU A 8 -11.27 -5.38 -8.58
C LEU A 8 -10.48 -4.30 -9.33
N LEU A 9 -10.07 -3.21 -8.68
CA LEU A 9 -9.28 -2.15 -9.30
C LEU A 9 -7.90 -2.62 -9.77
N GLY A 10 -7.17 -3.39 -8.95
CA GLY A 10 -5.87 -3.94 -9.35
C GLY A 10 -6.02 -4.94 -10.48
N ILE A 11 -6.94 -5.90 -10.33
CA ILE A 11 -7.18 -6.99 -11.30
C ILE A 11 -7.61 -6.45 -12.66
N LEU A 12 -8.52 -5.47 -12.73
CA LEU A 12 -9.02 -4.93 -13.99
C LEU A 12 -7.95 -4.18 -14.80
N ILE A 13 -6.97 -3.58 -14.13
CA ILE A 13 -5.93 -2.77 -14.77
C ILE A 13 -4.89 -3.67 -15.39
N PHE A 14 -4.38 -4.64 -14.63
CA PHE A 14 -3.35 -5.55 -15.12
C PHE A 14 -3.91 -6.66 -16.04
N ALA A 15 -5.15 -7.11 -15.82
CA ALA A 15 -5.83 -7.99 -16.77
C ALA A 15 -6.09 -7.31 -18.12
N ARG A 16 -6.38 -5.99 -18.14
CA ARG A 16 -6.48 -5.23 -19.40
C ARG A 16 -5.14 -4.97 -20.08
N LEU A 17 -4.04 -4.99 -19.33
CA LEU A 17 -2.68 -4.82 -19.85
C LEU A 17 -2.04 -6.15 -20.28
N GLY A 18 -2.72 -7.30 -20.12
CA GLY A 18 -2.21 -8.62 -20.51
C GLY A 18 -1.08 -9.14 -19.61
N ILE A 19 -0.94 -8.59 -18.40
CA ILE A 19 0.13 -8.97 -17.47
C ILE A 19 -0.30 -10.19 -16.66
N SER A 20 0.61 -11.16 -16.50
CA SER A 20 0.34 -12.38 -15.73
C SER A 20 -0.06 -12.06 -14.29
N TYR A 21 -1.06 -12.78 -13.76
CA TYR A 21 -1.59 -12.57 -12.43
C TYR A 21 -0.61 -13.10 -11.37
N ASP A 22 0.15 -12.20 -10.71
CA ASP A 22 0.91 -12.50 -9.48
C ASP A 22 0.14 -12.01 -8.24
N PRO A 23 -0.64 -12.87 -7.56
CA PRO A 23 -1.49 -12.47 -6.43
C PRO A 23 -0.75 -11.68 -5.34
N LYS A 24 0.52 -12.00 -5.08
CA LYS A 24 1.31 -11.31 -4.06
C LYS A 24 1.50 -9.84 -4.41
N MET A 25 1.77 -9.53 -5.68
CA MET A 25 1.96 -8.16 -6.13
C MET A 25 0.67 -7.33 -6.09
N TYR A 26 -0.50 -7.96 -6.30
CA TYR A 26 -1.80 -7.29 -6.12
C TYR A 26 -2.10 -7.01 -4.64
N ASP A 27 -1.71 -7.92 -3.75
CA ASP A 27 -1.82 -7.69 -2.31
C ASP A 27 -0.91 -6.53 -1.87
N MET A 28 0.31 -6.43 -2.41
CA MET A 28 1.20 -5.28 -2.12
C MET A 28 0.60 -3.95 -2.58
N TRP A 29 -0.05 -3.90 -3.74
CA TRP A 29 -0.75 -2.69 -4.20
C TRP A 29 -1.90 -2.32 -3.26
N SER A 30 -2.71 -3.31 -2.88
CA SER A 30 -3.83 -3.13 -1.96
C SER A 30 -3.34 -2.63 -0.59
N LEU A 31 -2.20 -3.13 -0.12
CA LEU A 31 -1.53 -2.64 1.09
C LEU A 31 -1.14 -1.17 0.97
N GLY A 32 -0.62 -0.75 -0.18
CA GLY A 32 -0.34 0.67 -0.48
C GLY A 32 -1.60 1.54 -0.39
N CYS A 33 -2.70 1.11 -0.98
CA CYS A 33 -3.98 1.83 -0.90
C CYS A 33 -4.48 1.95 0.54
N VAL A 34 -4.42 0.85 1.32
CA VAL A 34 -4.82 0.86 2.73
C VAL A 34 -3.93 1.80 3.54
N LEU A 35 -2.61 1.77 3.32
CA LEU A 35 -1.68 2.68 3.99
C LEU A 35 -1.98 4.15 3.65
N TYR A 36 -2.26 4.47 2.38
CA TYR A 36 -2.68 5.81 1.97
C TYR A 36 -3.92 6.25 2.76
N ILE A 37 -4.96 5.43 2.79
CA ILE A 37 -6.23 5.74 3.49
C ILE A 37 -6.00 5.95 4.99
N MET A 38 -5.17 5.13 5.64
CA MET A 38 -4.86 5.27 7.07
C MET A 38 -4.18 6.61 7.39
N VAL A 39 -3.43 7.16 6.44
CA VAL A 39 -2.62 8.36 6.61
C VAL A 39 -3.39 9.62 6.19
N SER A 40 -4.14 9.58 5.09
CA SER A 40 -4.81 10.76 4.55
C SER A 40 -6.31 10.83 4.82
N ALA A 41 -6.89 9.74 5.34
CA ALA A 41 -8.35 9.54 5.43
C ALA A 41 -9.10 9.70 4.09
N SER A 42 -8.38 9.55 2.97
CA SER A 42 -8.92 9.73 1.62
C SER A 42 -8.54 8.58 0.69
N MET A 43 -9.27 8.42 -0.42
CA MET A 43 -8.92 7.42 -1.43
C MET A 43 -7.72 7.87 -2.26
N PRO A 44 -6.79 6.96 -2.60
CA PRO A 44 -5.62 7.27 -3.41
C PRO A 44 -5.98 7.66 -4.86
N PHE A 45 -7.06 7.09 -5.39
CA PHE A 45 -7.52 7.31 -6.77
C PHE A 45 -9.04 7.44 -6.82
N ASP A 46 -9.53 8.29 -7.71
CA ASP A 46 -10.95 8.46 -8.02
C ASP A 46 -11.40 7.38 -9.01
N ASP A 47 -12.47 6.66 -8.69
CA ASP A 47 -13.03 5.56 -9.49
C ASP A 47 -14.20 5.99 -10.39
N LEU A 48 -14.58 7.26 -10.40
CA LEU A 48 -15.65 7.80 -11.25
C LEU A 48 -15.33 7.72 -12.76
N ASP A 49 -14.05 7.88 -13.13
CA ASP A 49 -13.57 7.70 -14.49
C ASP A 49 -12.38 6.72 -14.51
N VAL A 50 -12.68 5.47 -14.91
CA VAL A 50 -11.70 4.38 -14.97
C VAL A 50 -10.49 4.72 -15.85
N LYS A 51 -10.66 5.46 -16.95
CA LYS A 51 -9.54 5.82 -17.84
C LYS A 51 -8.62 6.83 -17.15
N ARG A 52 -9.21 7.84 -16.51
CA ARG A 52 -8.47 8.84 -15.73
C ARG A 52 -7.77 8.23 -14.52
N MET A 53 -8.43 7.27 -13.87
CA MET A 53 -7.89 6.51 -12.75
C MET A 53 -6.64 5.72 -13.18
N ILE A 54 -6.75 4.94 -14.25
CA ILE A 54 -5.62 4.17 -14.82
C ILE A 54 -4.48 5.10 -15.19
N LYS A 55 -4.77 6.22 -15.86
CA LYS A 55 -3.75 7.21 -16.23
C LYS A 55 -3.04 7.77 -15.00
N SER A 56 -3.79 8.11 -13.95
CA SER A 56 -3.24 8.62 -12.69
C SER A 56 -2.32 7.60 -12.02
N GLN A 57 -2.74 6.33 -11.99
CA GLN A 57 -1.94 5.23 -11.48
C GLN A 57 -0.64 5.05 -12.26
N LEU A 58 -0.71 4.89 -13.58
CA LEU A 58 0.46 4.70 -14.44
C LEU A 58 1.44 5.87 -14.39
N ASN A 59 0.92 7.11 -14.24
CA ASN A 59 1.75 8.32 -14.15
C ASN A 59 2.31 8.57 -12.74
N ARG A 60 2.10 7.66 -11.77
CA ARG A 60 2.54 7.83 -10.38
C ARG A 60 2.08 9.15 -9.76
N SER A 61 0.86 9.60 -10.05
CA SER A 61 0.36 10.91 -9.60
C SER A 61 0.37 11.07 -8.07
N ILE A 62 0.25 9.96 -7.34
CA ILE A 62 0.31 9.93 -5.87
C ILE A 62 1.69 10.34 -5.36
N PHE A 63 2.75 10.11 -6.11
CA PHE A 63 4.08 10.49 -5.66
C PHE A 63 4.18 12.00 -5.45
N THR A 64 3.67 12.79 -6.40
CA THR A 64 3.62 14.24 -6.29
C THR A 64 2.78 14.70 -5.09
N VAL A 65 1.63 14.06 -4.86
CA VAL A 65 0.74 14.41 -3.74
C VAL A 65 1.40 14.12 -2.39
N THR A 66 1.99 12.93 -2.24
CA THR A 66 2.60 12.49 -0.97
C THR A 66 3.84 13.29 -0.60
N LEU A 67 4.61 13.77 -1.59
CA LEU A 67 5.76 14.65 -1.37
C LEU A 67 5.36 15.93 -0.63
N LEU A 68 4.19 16.48 -0.95
CA LEU A 68 3.66 17.73 -0.37
C LEU A 68 3.18 17.59 1.08
N TRP A 69 3.07 16.38 1.64
CA TRP A 69 2.60 16.22 3.02
C TRP A 69 3.68 16.59 4.05
N PRO A 70 3.55 17.70 4.79
CA PRO A 70 4.63 18.16 5.68
C PRO A 70 4.80 17.26 6.91
N ASP A 71 3.72 16.65 7.39
CA ASP A 71 3.68 15.97 8.70
C ASP A 71 4.18 14.52 8.67
N TYR A 72 4.57 14.00 7.50
CA TYR A 72 4.93 12.61 7.32
C TYR A 72 6.40 12.40 6.99
N SER A 73 7.02 11.44 7.69
CA SER A 73 8.41 11.04 7.46
C SER A 73 8.67 10.67 6.00
N LEU A 74 9.87 10.99 5.51
CA LEU A 74 10.31 10.64 4.15
C LEU A 74 10.27 9.12 3.93
N GLN A 75 10.62 8.33 4.96
CA GLN A 75 10.60 6.87 4.92
C GLN A 75 9.19 6.34 4.67
N MET A 76 8.16 6.93 5.29
CA MET A 76 6.78 6.51 5.05
C MET A 76 6.37 6.78 3.60
N LYS A 77 6.66 7.99 3.11
CA LYS A 77 6.37 8.39 1.73
C LYS A 77 7.05 7.45 0.74
N ASN A 78 8.34 7.15 0.96
CA ASN A 78 9.10 6.22 0.12
C ASN A 78 8.49 4.82 0.10
N LEU A 79 8.07 4.30 1.25
CA LEU A 79 7.40 3.00 1.31
C LEU A 79 6.09 3.02 0.52
N LEU A 80 5.27 4.05 0.73
CA LEU A 80 3.98 4.20 0.07
C LEU A 80 4.13 4.27 -1.46
N ASN A 81 5.10 5.03 -1.96
CA ASN A 81 5.43 5.12 -3.38
C ASN A 81 5.91 3.78 -3.94
N SER A 82 6.69 3.03 -3.16
CA SER A 82 7.19 1.71 -3.58
C SER A 82 6.09 0.64 -3.61
N LEU A 83 5.07 0.77 -2.75
CA LEU A 83 3.87 -0.09 -2.74
C LEU A 83 2.93 0.23 -3.91
N LEU A 84 2.78 1.51 -4.24
CA LEU A 84 1.94 2.02 -5.33
C LEU A 84 2.72 2.20 -6.64
N GLU A 85 3.78 1.41 -6.82
CA GLU A 85 4.54 1.34 -8.06
C GLU A 85 3.74 0.57 -9.13
N PRO A 86 3.45 1.17 -10.30
CA PRO A 86 2.70 0.50 -11.35
C PRO A 86 3.42 -0.71 -11.97
N ASP A 87 4.75 -0.64 -12.09
CA ASP A 87 5.55 -1.73 -12.63
C ASP A 87 5.73 -2.85 -11.59
N LEU A 88 5.20 -4.04 -11.89
CA LEU A 88 5.27 -5.20 -10.98
C LEU A 88 6.72 -5.60 -10.64
N HIS A 89 7.66 -5.38 -11.56
CA HIS A 89 9.06 -5.73 -11.35
C HIS A 89 9.79 -4.74 -10.44
N LYS A 90 9.28 -3.51 -10.33
CA LYS A 90 9.81 -2.47 -9.46
C LYS A 90 9.04 -2.36 -8.15
N ARG A 91 7.84 -2.94 -8.08
CA ARG A 91 7.00 -2.93 -6.88
C ARG A 91 7.69 -3.65 -5.72
N ILE A 92 7.64 -3.02 -4.55
CA ILE A 92 8.27 -3.58 -3.35
C ILE A 92 7.60 -4.89 -2.94
N THR A 93 8.43 -5.89 -2.64
CA THR A 93 7.94 -7.19 -2.14
C THR A 93 7.71 -7.14 -0.63
N ILE A 94 6.91 -8.06 -0.11
CA ILE A 94 6.70 -8.18 1.34
C ILE A 94 8.00 -8.38 2.14
N GLY A 95 8.99 -9.07 1.56
CA GLY A 95 10.31 -9.25 2.17
C GLY A 95 11.05 -7.94 2.32
N ALA A 96 11.03 -7.12 1.27
CA ALA A 96 11.64 -5.78 1.28
C ALA A 96 10.87 -4.81 2.20
N VAL A 97 9.54 -4.87 2.26
CA VAL A 97 8.76 -4.08 3.23
C VAL A 97 9.18 -4.36 4.66
N LYS A 98 9.41 -5.62 5.02
CA LYS A 98 9.85 -6.01 6.38
C LYS A 98 11.24 -5.47 6.76
N GLN A 99 12.04 -5.10 5.77
CA GLN A 99 13.39 -4.54 5.95
C GLN A 99 13.42 -3.03 5.75
N HIS A 100 12.32 -2.44 5.29
CA HIS A 100 12.23 -1.02 5.00
C HIS A 100 12.36 -0.19 6.30
N GLU A 101 13.06 0.94 6.23
CA GLU A 101 13.36 1.77 7.41
C GLU A 101 12.11 2.24 8.16
N TRP A 102 11.02 2.50 7.42
CA TRP A 102 9.73 2.84 8.02
C TRP A 102 9.14 1.71 8.87
N PHE A 103 9.45 0.46 8.53
CA PHE A 103 8.99 -0.73 9.24
C PHE A 103 9.96 -1.03 10.40
N ASP A 104 9.93 -0.20 11.43
CA ASP A 104 10.78 -0.39 12.61
C ASP A 104 10.41 -1.69 13.35
N ARG A 105 11.38 -2.62 13.41
CA ARG A 105 11.27 -3.87 14.16
C ARG A 105 11.09 -3.65 15.67
N GLY A 106 11.57 -2.52 16.20
CA GLY A 106 11.44 -2.16 17.61
C GLY A 106 9.98 -2.06 18.05
N HIS A 107 9.13 -1.43 17.23
CA HIS A 107 7.69 -1.30 17.52
C HIS A 107 6.96 -2.65 17.47
N LEU A 108 7.32 -3.53 16.54
CA LEU A 108 6.73 -4.87 16.43
C LEU A 108 7.13 -5.78 17.59
N LEU A 109 8.36 -5.67 18.09
CA LEU A 109 8.80 -6.39 19.28
C LEU A 109 8.05 -5.90 20.53
N LYS A 110 7.82 -4.59 20.66
CA LYS A 110 6.96 -4.03 21.71
C LYS A 110 5.52 -4.54 21.61
N LEU A 111 4.94 -4.55 20.40
CA LEU A 111 3.59 -5.08 20.15
C LEU A 111 3.49 -6.57 20.44
N LYS A 112 4.45 -7.39 19.99
CA LYS A 112 4.48 -8.83 20.30
C LYS A 112 4.55 -9.06 21.80
N ARG A 113 5.39 -8.31 22.52
CA ARG A 113 5.51 -8.39 23.99
C ARG A 113 4.24 -7.91 24.71
N PHE A 114 3.55 -6.92 24.14
CA PHE A 114 2.28 -6.45 24.65
C PHE A 114 1.20 -7.53 24.46
N LEU A 115 1.01 -8.02 23.24
CA LEU A 115 0.02 -9.06 22.93
C LEU A 115 0.27 -10.37 23.71
N SER A 116 1.54 -10.75 23.90
CA SER A 116 1.90 -11.93 24.69
C SER A 116 1.58 -11.77 26.17
N ARG A 117 1.67 -10.55 26.71
CA ARG A 117 1.28 -10.25 28.10
C ARG A 117 -0.23 -10.21 28.28
N SER A 118 -0.96 -9.67 27.30
CA SER A 118 -2.43 -9.60 27.35
C SER A 118 -3.12 -10.97 27.26
N THR A 119 -2.43 -11.98 26.71
CA THR A 119 -2.93 -13.37 26.65
C THR A 119 -2.62 -14.18 27.90
N THR A 120 -1.64 -13.77 28.72
CA THR A 120 -1.34 -14.43 30.01
C THR A 120 -2.20 -13.92 31.17
N SER A 121 -2.94 -12.83 31.00
CA SER A 121 -3.80 -12.24 32.03
C SER A 121 -5.28 -12.63 31.91
N LEU A 122 -5.62 -13.52 30.98
CA LEU A 122 -7.00 -14.00 30.73
C LEU A 122 -7.13 -15.53 30.87
N LEU A 123 -6.11 -16.18 31.44
CA LEU A 123 -6.13 -17.56 31.96
C LEU A 123 -5.72 -17.51 33.43
#